data_AF-C6H1X3-F1
#
_entry.id   AF-C6H1X3-F1
#
_cell.length_a   1.000
_cell.length_b   1.000
_cell.length_c   1.000
_cell.angle_alpha   90.00
_cell.angle_beta   90.00
_cell.angle_gamma   90.00
#
_symmetry.space_group_name_H-M   'P 1'
#
loop_
_entity.id
_entity.type
_entity.pdbx_description
1 polymer ?
#
loop_
_entity_poly.entity_id
_entity_poly.type
_entity_poly.pdbx_seq_one_letter_code
_entity_poly.pdbx_strand_id
1 'polypeptide(L)'
;MPSSLKVGEVLDIGGSGLGDSLKVKLKEDFISSDGKSPRSFPTELFYYGLGLQFWNQVCWLADYHQTRDEISLLECHGAAICEEIPLGCTIVDMGSGDIRKPACLLQQLESFKIPVSYFALDISRDALEESMTYLAHRYEHVKCYGLWGTFEDGRQWLRSVDTPKCVLSMGSMFGNDTFDLAVERMQPWREVLGPSDLMLIGMDARGGREELERMYHDKDGVWESFIRNGFRESNELLGKAWYRTEDWVLNGVIGDDPPHHKFSLLATKDVDCPDLGLHVGEGEVIEFFGSWKYGPDIMKMQFEQSGMMLKGCWASPLGEFCEYINIFPT
;
A
#
# COMPACT_ATOMS: atom_id res chain seq x y z
N MET A 1 13.68 20.40 7.52
CA MET A 1 13.04 20.50 6.19
C MET A 1 13.78 21.50 5.32
N PRO A 2 13.96 21.25 4.01
CA PRO A 2 14.55 22.25 3.12
C PRO A 2 13.68 23.51 3.17
N SER A 3 14.28 24.65 3.48
CA SER A 3 13.62 25.95 3.66
C SER A 3 13.01 26.55 2.37
N SER A 4 12.79 25.73 1.34
CA SER A 4 12.42 26.15 -0.02
C SER A 4 11.25 25.39 -0.64
N LEU A 5 10.64 24.43 0.08
CA LEU A 5 9.56 23.62 -0.47
C LEU A 5 8.29 24.44 -0.71
N LYS A 6 7.73 24.38 -1.92
CA LYS A 6 6.47 25.05 -2.27
C LYS A 6 5.29 24.14 -1.97
N VAL A 7 4.21 24.69 -1.42
CA VAL A 7 2.98 23.92 -1.20
C VAL A 7 2.47 23.36 -2.53
N GLY A 8 2.18 22.06 -2.56
CA GLY A 8 1.81 21.31 -3.76
C GLY A 8 2.98 20.78 -4.58
N GLU A 9 4.23 21.00 -4.15
CA GLU A 9 5.40 20.44 -4.84
C GLU A 9 5.52 18.94 -4.62
N VAL A 10 5.89 18.21 -5.69
CA VAL A 10 6.23 16.78 -5.64
C VAL A 10 7.75 16.64 -5.68
N LEU A 11 8.32 16.10 -4.61
CA LEU A 11 9.74 15.82 -4.50
C LEU A 11 10.06 14.44 -5.05
N ASP A 12 11.04 14.35 -5.95
CA ASP A 12 11.65 13.06 -6.28
C ASP A 12 12.61 12.65 -5.16
N ILE A 13 12.28 11.56 -4.47
CA ILE A 13 13.10 10.98 -3.40
C ILE A 13 13.69 9.62 -3.79
N GLY A 14 13.58 9.22 -5.06
CA GLY A 14 13.99 7.91 -5.56
C GLY A 14 13.08 7.37 -6.67
N GLY A 15 11.92 7.99 -6.90
CA GLY A 15 10.93 7.56 -7.88
C GLY A 15 11.45 7.50 -9.32
N SER A 16 12.35 8.41 -9.72
CA SER A 16 12.96 8.36 -11.06
C SER A 16 13.80 7.10 -11.33
N GLY A 17 14.29 6.45 -10.28
CA GLY A 17 15.04 5.18 -10.36
C GLY A 17 14.17 3.93 -10.30
N LEU A 18 12.86 4.05 -10.09
CA LEU A 18 11.97 2.91 -9.83
C LEU A 18 11.99 1.88 -10.97
N GLY A 19 11.94 2.33 -12.22
CA GLY A 19 11.94 1.43 -13.38
C GLY A 19 13.18 0.53 -13.42
N ASP A 20 14.36 1.09 -13.16
CA ASP A 20 15.60 0.31 -13.13
C ASP A 20 15.65 -0.66 -11.94
N SER A 21 15.17 -0.22 -10.76
CA SER A 21 15.04 -1.07 -9.58
C SER A 21 14.13 -2.28 -9.85
N LEU A 22 12.97 -2.07 -10.48
CA LEU A 22 12.04 -3.15 -10.83
C LEU A 22 12.62 -4.11 -11.88
N LYS A 23 13.43 -3.63 -12.84
CA LYS A 23 14.16 -4.50 -13.77
C LYS A 23 15.15 -5.41 -13.05
N VAL A 24 15.85 -4.88 -12.05
CA VAL A 24 16.79 -5.67 -11.25
C VAL A 24 16.04 -6.74 -10.46
N LYS A 25 14.98 -6.37 -9.72
CA LYS A 25 14.15 -7.33 -8.98
C LYS A 25 13.56 -8.42 -9.88
N LEU A 26 12.99 -8.05 -11.05
CA LEU A 26 12.50 -9.04 -12.02
C LEU A 26 13.60 -10.00 -12.48
N LYS A 27 14.82 -9.51 -12.69
CA LYS A 27 15.94 -10.38 -13.11
C LYS A 27 16.34 -11.35 -12.00
N GLU A 28 16.47 -10.86 -10.78
CA GLU A 28 16.99 -11.64 -9.65
C GLU A 28 15.94 -12.61 -9.11
N ASP A 29 14.71 -12.12 -8.88
CA ASP A 29 13.68 -12.85 -8.12
C ASP A 29 12.75 -13.69 -9.01
N PHE A 30 12.61 -13.32 -10.29
CA PHE A 30 11.69 -13.98 -11.22
C PHE A 30 12.43 -14.74 -12.33
N ILE A 31 13.25 -14.03 -13.12
CA ILE A 31 13.90 -14.59 -14.32
C ILE A 31 14.98 -15.60 -13.94
N SER A 32 15.82 -15.29 -12.95
CA SER A 32 16.92 -16.16 -12.54
C SER A 32 16.48 -17.36 -11.69
N SER A 33 15.20 -17.44 -11.30
CA SER A 33 14.67 -18.59 -10.58
C SER A 33 14.66 -19.83 -11.47
N ASP A 34 15.03 -20.98 -10.89
CA ASP A 34 14.98 -22.28 -11.56
C ASP A 34 13.64 -23.00 -11.37
N GLY A 35 12.64 -22.31 -10.78
CA GLY A 35 11.30 -22.83 -10.52
C GLY A 35 11.21 -23.88 -9.41
N LYS A 36 12.33 -24.24 -8.75
CA LYS A 36 12.30 -25.18 -7.61
C LYS A 36 11.76 -24.56 -6.34
N SER A 37 11.92 -23.24 -6.22
CA SER A 37 11.26 -22.41 -5.21
C SER A 37 10.27 -21.47 -5.92
N PRO A 38 9.16 -21.10 -5.25
CA PRO A 38 8.19 -20.17 -5.85
C PRO A 38 8.89 -18.90 -6.34
N ARG A 39 8.62 -18.51 -7.59
CA ARG A 39 9.13 -17.24 -8.13
C ARG A 39 8.46 -16.09 -7.41
N SER A 40 9.22 -15.04 -7.12
CA SER A 40 8.68 -13.80 -6.59
C SER A 40 8.49 -12.78 -7.71
N PHE A 41 7.37 -12.08 -7.70
CA PHE A 41 7.05 -11.03 -8.68
C PHE A 41 6.88 -9.69 -7.95
N PRO A 42 7.58 -8.61 -8.36
CA PRO A 42 7.49 -7.33 -7.66
C PRO A 42 6.07 -6.76 -7.67
N THR A 43 5.50 -6.53 -6.50
CA THR A 43 4.10 -6.07 -6.35
C THR A 43 3.91 -4.63 -6.83
N GLU A 44 4.97 -3.82 -6.80
CA GLU A 44 4.95 -2.46 -7.30
C GLU A 44 4.61 -2.38 -8.80
N LEU A 45 4.85 -3.46 -9.57
CA LEU A 45 4.48 -3.52 -10.98
C LEU A 45 2.97 -3.44 -11.21
N PHE A 46 2.16 -3.94 -10.27
CA PHE A 46 0.69 -3.85 -10.40
C PHE A 46 0.17 -2.41 -10.35
N TYR A 47 0.94 -1.51 -9.74
CA TYR A 47 0.61 -0.09 -9.62
C TYR A 47 1.35 0.78 -10.65
N TYR A 48 2.26 0.19 -11.44
CA TYR A 48 3.05 0.88 -12.46
C TYR A 48 2.20 1.18 -13.72
N GLY A 49 2.56 2.24 -14.45
CA GLY A 49 1.83 2.66 -15.65
C GLY A 49 0.35 2.98 -15.34
N LEU A 50 -0.57 2.26 -15.97
CA LEU A 50 -2.02 2.38 -15.73
C LEU A 50 -2.49 1.69 -14.43
N GLY A 51 -1.59 1.03 -13.70
CA GLY A 51 -1.90 0.19 -12.54
C GLY A 51 -2.69 0.91 -11.47
N LEU A 52 -2.26 2.12 -11.08
CA LEU A 52 -2.97 2.90 -10.06
C LEU A 52 -4.37 3.33 -10.51
N GLN A 53 -4.61 3.53 -11.82
CA GLN A 53 -5.96 3.82 -12.32
C GLN A 53 -6.89 2.61 -12.19
N PHE A 54 -6.39 1.40 -12.45
CA PHE A 54 -7.16 0.18 -12.22
C PHE A 54 -7.38 -0.06 -10.72
N TRP A 55 -6.37 0.18 -9.89
CA TRP A 55 -6.51 0.10 -8.44
C TRP A 55 -7.60 1.05 -7.93
N ASN A 56 -7.63 2.29 -8.41
CA ASN A 56 -8.68 3.23 -8.06
C ASN A 56 -10.06 2.69 -8.42
N GLN A 57 -10.23 2.03 -9.58
CA GLN A 57 -11.50 1.37 -9.94
C GLN A 57 -11.86 0.25 -8.97
N VAL A 58 -10.90 -0.57 -8.53
CA VAL A 58 -11.10 -1.59 -7.48
C VAL A 58 -11.64 -0.92 -6.21
N CYS A 59 -11.04 0.19 -5.77
CA CYS A 59 -11.48 0.96 -4.60
C CYS A 59 -12.88 1.60 -4.73
N TRP A 60 -13.52 1.53 -5.91
CA TRP A 60 -14.89 1.99 -6.15
C TRP A 60 -15.89 0.85 -6.38
N LEU A 61 -15.43 -0.42 -6.45
CA LEU A 61 -16.33 -1.57 -6.56
C LEU A 61 -17.26 -1.64 -5.34
N ALA A 62 -18.54 -1.93 -5.59
CA ALA A 62 -19.55 -1.98 -4.53
C ALA A 62 -19.26 -3.05 -3.46
N ASP A 63 -18.69 -4.18 -3.89
CA ASP A 63 -18.29 -5.30 -3.02
C ASP A 63 -16.91 -5.10 -2.38
N TYR A 64 -16.14 -4.08 -2.76
CA TYR A 64 -14.86 -3.74 -2.13
C TYR A 64 -15.06 -2.82 -0.93
N HIS A 65 -15.43 -3.41 0.22
CA HIS A 65 -15.83 -2.65 1.40
C HIS A 65 -14.70 -1.88 2.08
N GLN A 66 -13.45 -2.33 1.97
CA GLN A 66 -12.32 -1.80 2.74
C GLN A 66 -12.23 -0.28 2.67
N THR A 67 -12.24 0.29 1.47
CA THR A 67 -12.15 1.74 1.28
C THR A 67 -13.31 2.48 1.93
N ARG A 68 -14.54 1.99 1.77
CA ARG A 68 -15.74 2.61 2.35
C ARG A 68 -15.74 2.53 3.87
N ASP A 69 -15.40 1.37 4.41
CA ASP A 69 -15.43 1.12 5.85
C ASP A 69 -14.33 1.93 6.57
N GLU A 70 -13.15 2.08 5.95
CA GLU A 70 -12.05 2.93 6.43
C GLU A 70 -12.42 4.43 6.36
N ILE A 71 -12.99 4.92 5.25
CA ILE A 71 -13.47 6.32 5.16
C ILE A 71 -14.52 6.60 6.24
N SER A 72 -15.51 5.72 6.40
CA SER A 72 -16.56 5.90 7.42
C SER A 72 -16.01 5.92 8.84
N LEU A 73 -14.96 5.13 9.11
CA LEU A 73 -14.25 5.14 10.38
C LEU A 73 -13.56 6.50 10.59
N LEU A 74 -12.81 6.98 9.60
CA LEU A 74 -12.08 8.25 9.68
C LEU A 74 -13.02 9.45 9.79
N GLU A 75 -14.20 9.42 9.17
CA GLU A 75 -15.25 10.43 9.35
C GLU A 75 -15.85 10.39 10.77
N CYS A 76 -16.05 9.20 11.33
CA CYS A 76 -16.66 9.04 12.66
C CYS A 76 -15.69 9.38 13.80
N HIS A 77 -14.42 8.99 13.65
CA HIS A 77 -13.41 9.04 14.72
C HIS A 77 -12.28 10.03 14.45
N GLY A 78 -12.29 10.72 13.30
CA GLY A 78 -11.22 11.64 12.89
C GLY A 78 -10.88 12.69 13.94
N ALA A 79 -11.87 13.23 14.66
CA ALA A 79 -11.63 14.18 15.76
C ALA A 79 -10.75 13.58 16.87
N ALA A 80 -11.08 12.38 17.36
CA ALA A 80 -10.32 11.69 18.39
C ALA A 80 -8.92 11.27 17.90
N ILE A 81 -8.80 10.85 16.64
CA ILE A 81 -7.50 10.54 16.03
C ILE A 81 -6.63 11.81 15.95
N CYS A 82 -7.21 12.95 15.54
CA CYS A 82 -6.48 14.21 15.42
C CYS A 82 -6.02 14.79 16.76
N GLU A 83 -6.72 14.50 17.87
CA GLU A 83 -6.28 14.89 19.22
C GLU A 83 -4.94 14.25 19.61
N GLU A 84 -4.62 13.09 19.02
CA GLU A 84 -3.35 12.41 19.26
C GLU A 84 -2.19 12.98 18.44
N ILE A 85 -2.47 13.69 17.34
CA ILE A 85 -1.46 14.20 16.41
C ILE A 85 -0.73 15.41 17.03
N PRO A 86 0.60 15.37 17.19
CA PRO A 86 1.35 16.48 17.77
C PRO A 86 1.26 17.78 16.93
N LEU A 87 1.37 18.93 17.59
CA LEU A 87 1.49 20.22 16.91
C LEU A 87 2.76 20.25 16.03
N GLY A 88 2.63 20.75 14.79
CA GLY A 88 3.74 20.83 13.85
C GLY A 88 4.17 19.49 13.26
N CYS A 89 3.34 18.44 13.40
CA CYS A 89 3.65 17.11 12.92
C CYS A 89 3.85 17.07 11.39
N THR A 90 4.83 16.28 10.95
CA THR A 90 4.99 15.84 9.57
C THR A 90 4.25 14.51 9.40
N ILE A 91 3.16 14.53 8.65
CA ILE A 91 2.35 13.37 8.33
C ILE A 91 2.83 12.81 6.99
N VAL A 92 3.19 11.53 6.93
CA VAL A 92 3.54 10.84 5.68
C VAL A 92 2.52 9.75 5.42
N ASP A 93 1.79 9.85 4.31
CA ASP A 93 0.78 8.90 3.87
C ASP A 93 1.37 7.94 2.86
N MET A 94 1.64 6.71 3.30
CA MET A 94 2.29 5.69 2.49
C MET A 94 1.29 5.02 1.55
N GLY A 95 1.55 5.10 0.25
CA GLY A 95 0.65 4.54 -0.74
C GLY A 95 -0.61 5.40 -0.85
N SER A 96 -0.40 6.72 -0.96
CA SER A 96 -1.47 7.72 -0.88
C SER A 96 -2.58 7.55 -1.93
N GLY A 97 -2.34 6.76 -2.99
CA GLY A 97 -3.23 6.30 -4.05
C GLY A 97 -4.67 6.84 -4.06
N ASP A 98 -5.44 6.55 -3.00
CA ASP A 98 -6.76 7.13 -2.77
C ASP A 98 -6.76 8.24 -1.71
N ILE A 99 -6.63 9.50 -2.17
CA ILE A 99 -6.62 10.68 -1.30
C ILE A 99 -7.96 10.96 -0.57
N ARG A 100 -9.04 10.22 -0.86
CA ARG A 100 -10.32 10.37 -0.14
C ARG A 100 -10.16 10.01 1.33
N LYS A 101 -9.31 9.03 1.64
CA LYS A 101 -9.07 8.54 2.99
C LYS A 101 -8.33 9.56 3.88
N PRO A 102 -7.13 10.04 3.51
CA PRO A 102 -6.45 11.07 4.29
C PRO A 102 -7.25 12.37 4.35
N ALA A 103 -8.04 12.71 3.32
CA ALA A 103 -8.82 13.95 3.28
C ALA A 103 -9.75 14.12 4.49
N CYS A 104 -10.31 13.04 5.04
CA CYS A 104 -11.10 13.06 6.28
C CYS A 104 -10.29 13.62 7.46
N LEU A 105 -9.06 13.13 7.65
CA LEU A 105 -8.15 13.60 8.70
C LEU A 105 -7.65 15.02 8.41
N LEU A 106 -7.27 15.33 7.17
CA LEU A 106 -6.78 16.65 6.80
C LEU A 106 -7.85 17.74 7.02
N GLN A 107 -9.11 17.45 6.68
CA GLN A 107 -10.21 18.37 6.94
C GLN A 107 -10.44 18.57 8.44
N GLN A 108 -10.30 17.52 9.24
CA GLN A 108 -10.45 17.62 10.69
C GLN A 108 -9.32 18.45 11.32
N LEU A 109 -8.06 18.19 10.95
CA LEU A 109 -6.89 18.96 11.39
C LEU A 109 -7.02 20.45 11.04
N GLU A 110 -7.48 20.73 9.81
CA GLU A 110 -7.77 22.10 9.37
C GLU A 110 -8.83 22.76 10.26
N SER A 111 -9.94 22.07 10.54
CA SER A 111 -11.03 22.60 11.37
C SER A 111 -10.58 22.94 12.80
N PHE A 112 -9.64 22.15 13.34
CA PHE A 112 -9.01 22.37 14.64
C PHE A 112 -7.85 23.36 14.60
N LYS A 113 -7.48 23.84 13.40
CA LYS A 113 -6.35 24.76 13.17
C LYS A 113 -5.02 24.20 13.65
N ILE A 114 -4.87 22.88 13.57
CA ILE A 114 -3.64 22.17 13.97
C ILE A 114 -2.65 22.28 12.80
N PRO A 115 -1.52 23.00 12.96
CA PRO A 115 -0.57 23.16 11.88
C PRO A 115 0.19 21.85 11.65
N VAL A 116 0.11 21.31 10.43
CA VAL A 116 0.83 20.09 10.02
C VAL A 116 1.36 20.23 8.60
N SER A 117 2.36 19.41 8.27
CA SER A 117 2.78 19.18 6.89
C SER A 117 2.41 17.76 6.49
N TYR A 118 1.53 17.61 5.51
CA TYR A 118 1.12 16.33 4.94
C TYR A 118 1.93 16.04 3.67
N PHE A 119 2.49 14.84 3.59
CA PHE A 119 3.25 14.32 2.47
C PHE A 119 2.57 13.06 1.96
N ALA A 120 1.99 13.14 0.75
CA ALA A 120 1.52 11.98 0.01
C ALA A 120 2.75 11.24 -0.56
N LEU A 121 2.96 9.98 -0.20
CA LEU A 121 4.04 9.14 -0.72
C LEU A 121 3.47 8.11 -1.69
N ASP A 122 3.95 8.13 -2.93
CA ASP A 122 3.54 7.16 -3.95
C ASP A 122 4.63 6.94 -5.02
N ILE A 123 4.54 5.82 -5.71
CA ILE A 123 5.40 5.48 -6.84
C ILE A 123 4.92 6.13 -8.15
N SER A 124 3.66 6.56 -8.21
CA SER A 124 3.10 7.27 -9.36
C SER A 124 3.25 8.78 -9.23
N ARG A 125 4.19 9.35 -9.99
CA ARG A 125 4.40 10.81 -10.04
C ARG A 125 3.15 11.55 -10.52
N ASP A 126 2.52 11.05 -11.58
CA ASP A 126 1.36 11.72 -12.19
C ASP A 126 0.19 11.79 -11.20
N ALA A 127 -0.05 10.72 -10.42
CA ALA A 127 -1.09 10.71 -9.40
C ALA A 127 -0.78 11.66 -8.23
N LEU A 128 0.50 11.81 -7.85
CA LEU A 128 0.93 12.80 -6.86
C LEU A 128 0.71 14.22 -7.38
N GLU A 129 1.07 14.52 -8.63
CA GLU A 129 0.87 15.84 -9.24
C GLU A 129 -0.62 16.21 -9.35
N GLU A 130 -1.47 15.25 -9.73
CA GLU A 130 -2.93 15.42 -9.74
C GLU A 130 -3.47 15.68 -8.32
N SER A 131 -3.06 14.86 -7.35
CA SER A 131 -3.47 15.00 -5.95
C SER A 131 -3.03 16.34 -5.37
N MET A 132 -1.81 16.79 -5.65
CA MET A 132 -1.31 18.07 -5.17
C MET A 132 -2.03 19.24 -5.81
N THR A 133 -2.43 19.14 -7.09
CA THR A 133 -3.27 20.15 -7.74
C THR A 133 -4.60 20.34 -7.00
N TYR A 134 -5.19 19.24 -6.50
CA TYR A 134 -6.43 19.29 -5.71
C TYR A 134 -6.23 19.79 -4.27
N LEU A 135 -5.14 19.38 -3.60
CA LEU A 135 -4.95 19.63 -2.16
C LEU A 135 -4.23 20.95 -1.82
N ALA A 136 -3.32 21.45 -2.67
CA ALA A 136 -2.36 22.51 -2.33
C ALA A 136 -2.98 23.83 -1.82
N HIS A 137 -4.20 24.15 -2.23
CA HIS A 137 -4.87 25.41 -1.88
C HIS A 137 -6.16 25.21 -1.09
N ARG A 138 -6.39 23.99 -0.59
CA ARG A 138 -7.62 23.64 0.11
C ARG A 138 -7.60 23.98 1.60
N TYR A 139 -6.41 24.18 2.16
CA TYR A 139 -6.17 24.29 3.59
C TYR A 139 -5.24 25.46 3.95
N GLU A 140 -5.52 26.14 5.06
CA GLU A 140 -4.68 27.21 5.60
C GLU A 140 -3.64 26.65 6.58
N HIS A 141 -4.02 25.71 7.44
CA HIS A 141 -3.19 25.16 8.51
C HIS A 141 -2.49 23.85 8.11
N VAL A 142 -3.08 23.07 7.20
CA VAL A 142 -2.46 21.88 6.60
C VAL A 142 -1.68 22.27 5.34
N LYS A 143 -0.39 21.94 5.28
CA LYS A 143 0.44 22.12 4.07
C LYS A 143 0.67 20.77 3.38
N CYS A 144 0.25 20.64 2.12
CA CYS A 144 0.33 19.38 1.38
C CYS A 144 1.49 19.38 0.38
N TYR A 145 2.19 18.25 0.28
CA TYR A 145 3.31 17.99 -0.62
C TYR A 145 3.26 16.54 -1.13
N GLY A 146 3.98 16.25 -2.21
CA GLY A 146 4.17 14.89 -2.71
C GLY A 146 5.60 14.41 -2.49
N LEU A 147 5.76 13.11 -2.25
CA LEU A 147 7.01 12.37 -2.23
C LEU A 147 6.92 11.27 -3.27
N TRP A 148 7.68 11.38 -4.35
CA TRP A 148 7.74 10.39 -5.41
C TRP A 148 8.88 9.40 -5.14
N GLY A 149 8.50 8.17 -4.78
CA GLY A 149 9.45 7.12 -4.41
C GLY A 149 8.76 5.91 -3.79
N THR A 150 9.57 4.93 -3.39
CA THR A 150 9.10 3.72 -2.70
C THR A 150 8.87 3.98 -1.20
N PHE A 151 8.28 3.02 -0.49
CA PHE A 151 8.17 3.08 0.97
C PHE A 151 9.53 3.15 1.66
N GLU A 152 10.54 2.48 1.10
CA GLU A 152 11.91 2.53 1.62
C GLU A 152 12.54 3.92 1.42
N ASP A 153 12.31 4.56 0.27
CA ASP A 153 12.75 5.93 0.03
C ASP A 153 12.09 6.90 1.02
N GLY A 154 10.77 6.74 1.26
CA GLY A 154 10.03 7.53 2.24
C GLY A 154 10.58 7.37 3.66
N ARG A 155 10.90 6.14 4.06
CA ARG A 155 11.55 5.83 5.34
C ARG A 155 12.93 6.49 5.45
N GLN A 156 13.74 6.41 4.40
CA GLN A 156 15.04 7.08 4.33
C GLN A 156 14.89 8.62 4.41
N TRP A 157 13.91 9.19 3.73
CA TRP A 157 13.62 10.63 3.76
C TRP A 157 13.22 11.10 5.17
N LEU A 158 12.41 10.31 5.90
CA LEU A 158 11.98 10.62 7.26
C LEU A 158 13.12 10.76 8.28
N ARG A 159 14.29 10.17 8.02
CA ARG A 159 15.51 10.36 8.85
C ARG A 159 15.99 11.82 8.88
N SER A 160 15.63 12.61 7.87
CA SER A 160 16.00 14.03 7.76
C SER A 160 14.96 15.01 8.34
N VAL A 161 13.85 14.49 8.87
CA VAL A 161 12.76 15.29 9.43
C VAL A 161 12.99 15.47 10.93
N ASP A 162 12.97 16.71 11.42
CA ASP A 162 13.23 17.01 12.85
C ASP A 162 11.95 17.33 13.64
N THR A 163 10.79 17.40 12.98
CA THR A 163 9.49 17.58 13.63
C THR A 163 8.95 16.23 14.11
N PRO A 164 7.96 16.20 15.03
CA PRO A 164 7.18 15.00 15.27
C PRO A 164 6.64 14.41 13.96
N LYS A 165 6.52 13.09 13.88
CA LYS A 165 6.14 12.36 12.68
C LYS A 165 4.86 11.56 12.93
N CYS A 166 4.03 11.43 11.90
CA CYS A 166 2.92 10.49 11.89
C CYS A 166 2.92 9.77 10.55
N VAL A 167 3.18 8.47 10.55
CA VAL A 167 3.14 7.65 9.33
C VAL A 167 1.76 7.02 9.22
N LEU A 168 1.07 7.25 8.10
CA LEU A 168 -0.21 6.63 7.80
C LEU A 168 0.02 5.39 6.93
N SER A 169 -0.54 4.27 7.36
CA SER A 169 -0.60 3.01 6.64
C SER A 169 -2.07 2.60 6.49
N MET A 170 -2.77 3.20 5.53
CA MET A 170 -4.19 2.98 5.32
C MET A 170 -4.45 1.88 4.28
N GLY A 171 -5.63 1.27 4.31
CA GLY A 171 -6.10 0.32 3.30
C GLY A 171 -5.66 -1.12 3.57
N SER A 172 -5.37 -1.45 4.83
CA SER A 172 -4.99 -2.81 5.23
C SER A 172 -3.70 -3.32 4.56
N MET A 173 -2.73 -2.43 4.30
CA MET A 173 -1.50 -2.78 3.58
C MET A 173 -0.68 -3.89 4.26
N PHE A 174 -0.56 -3.89 5.59
CA PHE A 174 0.12 -4.97 6.31
C PHE A 174 -0.66 -6.29 6.29
N GLY A 175 -1.92 -6.26 5.88
CA GLY A 175 -2.70 -7.45 5.54
C GLY A 175 -2.30 -8.05 4.19
N ASN A 176 -1.43 -7.43 3.40
CA ASN A 176 -0.95 -8.02 2.15
C ASN A 176 0.11 -9.12 2.36
N ASP A 177 0.48 -9.37 3.62
CA ASP A 177 1.52 -10.30 4.00
C ASP A 177 1.03 -11.31 5.04
N THR A 178 1.73 -12.43 5.12
CA THR A 178 1.60 -13.34 6.25
C THR A 178 1.99 -12.66 7.55
N PHE A 179 1.62 -13.25 8.69
CA PHE A 179 1.85 -12.65 10.00
C PHE A 179 3.31 -12.26 10.22
N ASP A 180 4.24 -13.19 9.96
CA ASP A 180 5.68 -12.98 10.19
C ASP A 180 6.26 -11.90 9.25
N LEU A 181 5.85 -11.92 7.98
CA LEU A 181 6.29 -10.93 6.99
C LEU A 181 5.74 -9.53 7.30
N ALA A 182 4.49 -9.42 7.77
CA ALA A 182 3.92 -8.16 8.21
C ALA A 182 4.69 -7.59 9.41
N VAL A 183 5.05 -8.43 10.39
CA VAL A 183 5.92 -8.04 11.52
C VAL A 183 7.28 -7.56 11.03
N GLU A 184 7.93 -8.32 10.14
CA GLU A 184 9.22 -7.96 9.54
C GLU A 184 9.16 -6.61 8.81
N ARG A 185 8.07 -6.33 8.09
CA ARG A 185 7.87 -5.05 7.37
C ARG A 185 7.57 -3.87 8.29
N MET A 186 7.04 -4.11 9.49
CA MET A 186 6.80 -3.07 10.49
C MET A 186 8.08 -2.70 11.26
N GLN A 187 8.99 -3.63 11.49
CA GLN A 187 10.20 -3.41 12.31
C GLN A 187 11.11 -2.25 11.84
N PRO A 188 11.40 -2.06 10.54
CA PRO A 188 12.29 -1.00 10.07
C PRO A 188 11.82 0.42 10.39
N TRP A 189 10.54 0.62 10.73
CA TRP A 189 10.00 1.93 11.11
C TRP A 189 10.53 2.42 12.46
N ARG A 190 10.95 1.51 13.35
CA ARG A 190 11.59 1.85 14.62
C ARG A 190 12.88 2.67 14.44
N GLU A 191 13.56 2.52 13.30
CA GLU A 191 14.80 3.24 13.02
C GLU A 191 14.58 4.72 12.72
N VAL A 192 13.33 5.12 12.41
CA VAL A 192 13.00 6.47 11.95
C VAL A 192 11.88 7.14 12.74
N LEU A 193 11.15 6.39 13.56
CA LEU A 193 10.09 6.87 14.45
C LEU A 193 10.56 6.78 15.91
N GLY A 194 10.58 7.92 16.59
CA GLY A 194 10.90 8.02 18.01
C GLY A 194 9.67 7.89 18.92
N PRO A 195 9.87 8.04 20.25
CA PRO A 195 8.80 7.85 21.26
C PRO A 195 7.65 8.86 21.21
N SER A 196 7.85 9.98 20.52
CA SER A 196 6.84 11.03 20.31
C SER A 196 6.21 10.99 18.93
N ASP A 197 6.65 10.04 18.08
CA ASP A 197 6.14 9.85 16.74
C ASP A 197 5.05 8.77 16.75
N LEU A 198 4.21 8.81 15.72
CA LEU A 198 3.03 7.97 15.60
C LEU A 198 3.07 7.14 14.33
N MET A 199 2.44 5.98 14.39
CA MET A 199 2.08 5.21 13.21
C MET A 199 0.59 4.87 13.29
N LEU A 200 -0.18 5.37 12.34
CA LEU A 200 -1.61 5.11 12.20
C LEU A 200 -1.81 4.01 11.16
N ILE A 201 -2.37 2.88 11.56
CA ILE A 201 -2.46 1.66 10.74
C ILE A 201 -3.93 1.23 10.64
N GLY A 202 -4.46 1.22 9.42
CA GLY A 202 -5.82 0.75 9.12
C GLY A 202 -5.79 -0.71 8.67
N MET A 203 -6.62 -1.56 9.27
CA MET A 203 -6.64 -3.01 8.98
C MET A 203 -8.05 -3.57 8.87
N ASP A 204 -8.22 -4.43 7.88
CA ASP A 204 -9.45 -5.17 7.63
C ASP A 204 -9.40 -6.54 8.32
N ALA A 205 -10.45 -6.84 9.09
CA ALA A 205 -10.67 -8.12 9.74
C ALA A 205 -11.86 -8.88 9.14
N ARG A 206 -12.63 -8.28 8.21
CA ARG A 206 -13.80 -8.91 7.60
C ARG A 206 -13.36 -10.07 6.70
N GLY A 207 -13.59 -11.29 7.18
CA GLY A 207 -13.06 -12.52 6.60
C GLY A 207 -14.10 -13.54 6.13
N GLY A 208 -15.38 -13.17 5.97
CA GLY A 208 -16.40 -14.09 5.50
C GLY A 208 -16.09 -14.63 4.10
N ARG A 209 -16.06 -15.96 3.91
CA ARG A 209 -15.70 -16.58 2.63
C ARG A 209 -16.53 -16.06 1.44
N GLU A 210 -17.85 -15.92 1.60
CA GLU A 210 -18.70 -15.36 0.54
C GLU A 210 -18.42 -13.86 0.28
N GLU A 211 -17.98 -13.13 1.29
CA GLU A 211 -17.62 -11.71 1.17
C GLU A 211 -16.30 -11.57 0.41
N LEU A 212 -15.29 -12.35 0.78
CA LEU A 212 -14.00 -12.40 0.07
C LEU A 212 -14.19 -12.82 -1.40
N GLU A 213 -15.08 -13.78 -1.67
CA GLU A 213 -15.40 -14.19 -3.04
C GLU A 213 -15.92 -13.00 -3.85
N ARG A 214 -16.94 -12.29 -3.36
CA ARG A 214 -17.48 -11.12 -4.07
C ARG A 214 -16.49 -9.97 -4.19
N MET A 215 -15.66 -9.77 -3.17
CA MET A 215 -14.70 -8.68 -3.10
C MET A 215 -13.55 -8.83 -4.10
N TYR A 216 -13.04 -10.04 -4.29
CA TYR A 216 -11.85 -10.30 -5.12
C TYR A 216 -12.15 -10.94 -6.48
N HIS A 217 -13.37 -11.43 -6.71
CA HIS A 217 -13.81 -12.04 -7.98
C HIS A 217 -14.95 -11.21 -8.55
N ASP A 218 -14.65 -9.95 -8.87
CA ASP A 218 -15.63 -9.01 -9.38
C ASP A 218 -16.14 -9.43 -10.76
N LYS A 219 -17.43 -9.16 -11.02
CA LYS A 219 -18.09 -9.58 -12.26
C LYS A 219 -17.65 -8.76 -13.48
N ASP A 220 -17.10 -7.58 -13.25
CA ASP A 220 -16.76 -6.61 -14.29
C ASP A 220 -15.31 -6.77 -14.78
N GLY A 221 -14.54 -7.70 -14.18
CA GLY A 221 -13.16 -8.02 -14.56
C GLY A 221 -12.14 -6.93 -14.20
N VAL A 222 -12.45 -6.09 -13.22
CA VAL A 222 -11.59 -4.97 -12.79
C VAL A 222 -10.34 -5.51 -12.09
N TRP A 223 -10.45 -6.51 -11.21
CA TRP A 223 -9.30 -7.19 -10.60
C TRP A 223 -8.41 -7.87 -11.63
N GLU A 224 -9.03 -8.57 -12.59
CA GLU A 224 -8.29 -9.23 -13.67
C GLU A 224 -7.52 -8.19 -14.49
N SER A 225 -8.14 -7.05 -14.80
CA SER A 225 -7.49 -5.95 -15.53
C SER A 225 -6.31 -5.36 -14.75
N PHE A 226 -6.48 -5.12 -13.44
CA PHE A 226 -5.43 -4.65 -12.54
C PHE A 226 -4.23 -5.60 -12.52
N ILE A 227 -4.48 -6.89 -12.33
CA ILE A 227 -3.42 -7.91 -12.23
C ILE A 227 -2.70 -8.08 -13.56
N ARG A 228 -3.45 -8.25 -14.66
CA ARG A 228 -2.84 -8.44 -15.99
C ARG A 228 -2.08 -7.20 -16.46
N ASN A 229 -2.45 -6.01 -15.99
CA ASN A 229 -1.68 -4.80 -16.24
C ASN A 229 -0.24 -4.95 -15.70
N GLY A 230 -0.04 -5.36 -14.45
CA GLY A 230 1.30 -5.50 -13.86
C GLY A 230 2.20 -6.46 -14.64
N PHE A 231 1.65 -7.59 -15.10
CA PHE A 231 2.38 -8.52 -15.95
C PHE A 231 2.71 -7.93 -17.33
N ARG A 232 1.78 -7.18 -17.94
CA ARG A 232 2.05 -6.48 -19.20
C ARG A 232 3.11 -5.39 -19.05
N GLU A 233 3.06 -4.61 -17.98
CA GLU A 233 4.07 -3.58 -17.69
C GLU A 233 5.47 -4.19 -17.54
N SER A 234 5.57 -5.43 -17.02
CA SER A 234 6.86 -6.12 -16.99
C SER A 234 7.44 -6.40 -18.38
N ASN A 235 6.61 -6.64 -19.41
CA ASN A 235 7.08 -6.79 -20.79
C ASN A 235 7.68 -5.48 -21.31
N GLU A 236 6.97 -4.36 -21.10
CA GLU A 236 7.41 -3.03 -21.52
C GLU A 236 8.71 -2.65 -20.81
N LEU A 237 8.77 -2.86 -19.50
CA LEU A 237 9.93 -2.56 -18.69
C LEU A 237 11.18 -3.37 -19.10
N LEU A 238 11.00 -4.66 -19.40
CA LEU A 238 12.07 -5.54 -19.87
C LEU A 238 12.38 -5.38 -21.37
N GLY A 239 11.49 -4.73 -22.14
CA GLY A 239 11.55 -4.64 -23.59
C GLY A 239 11.39 -6.00 -24.30
N LYS A 240 10.71 -6.96 -23.66
CA LYS A 240 10.58 -8.35 -24.11
C LYS A 240 9.19 -8.90 -23.80
N ALA A 241 8.53 -9.48 -24.80
CA ALA A 241 7.18 -10.02 -24.68
C ALA A 241 7.18 -11.46 -24.12
N TRP A 242 7.57 -11.62 -22.85
CA TRP A 242 7.57 -12.92 -22.17
C TRP A 242 6.16 -13.30 -21.69
N TYR A 243 5.37 -12.33 -21.23
CA TYR A 243 3.99 -12.53 -20.80
C TYR A 243 3.02 -12.36 -21.98
N ARG A 244 2.17 -13.36 -22.23
CA ARG A 244 1.03 -13.30 -23.16
C ARG A 244 -0.21 -13.84 -22.45
N THR A 245 -1.28 -13.07 -22.38
CA THR A 245 -2.47 -13.37 -21.57
C THR A 245 -3.02 -14.79 -21.75
N GLU A 246 -3.01 -15.31 -22.98
CA GLU A 246 -3.51 -16.64 -23.34
C GLU A 246 -2.68 -17.81 -22.78
N ASP A 247 -1.45 -17.55 -22.36
CA ASP A 247 -0.53 -18.55 -21.81
C ASP A 247 -0.75 -18.77 -20.29
N TRP A 248 -1.66 -17.99 -19.67
CA TRP A 248 -1.84 -17.95 -18.22
C TRP A 248 -3.30 -17.93 -17.78
N VAL A 249 -3.61 -18.75 -16.77
CA VAL A 249 -4.88 -18.69 -16.03
C VAL A 249 -4.67 -17.91 -14.74
N LEU A 250 -5.48 -16.88 -14.53
CA LEU A 250 -5.55 -16.16 -13.26
C LEU A 250 -6.42 -16.91 -12.28
N ASN A 251 -5.86 -17.24 -11.12
CA ASN A 251 -6.52 -17.95 -10.04
C ASN A 251 -6.61 -17.05 -8.79
N GLY A 252 -7.73 -17.17 -8.08
CA GLY A 252 -7.95 -16.59 -6.76
C GLY A 252 -8.34 -17.68 -5.76
N VAL A 253 -7.61 -17.80 -4.65
CA VAL A 253 -7.86 -18.84 -3.63
C VAL A 253 -8.20 -18.19 -2.30
N ILE A 254 -9.26 -18.67 -1.65
CA ILE A 254 -9.67 -18.24 -0.32
C ILE A 254 -9.30 -19.30 0.73
N GLY A 255 -8.51 -18.89 1.73
CA GLY A 255 -8.20 -19.65 2.93
C GLY A 255 -8.93 -19.09 4.16
N ASP A 256 -9.03 -19.89 5.24
CA ASP A 256 -9.89 -19.57 6.39
C ASP A 256 -9.12 -19.30 7.72
N ASP A 257 -7.82 -19.62 7.83
CA ASP A 257 -7.06 -19.49 9.09
C ASP A 257 -5.66 -18.87 8.89
N PRO A 258 -5.49 -17.55 9.09
CA PRO A 258 -6.58 -16.56 9.18
C PRO A 258 -7.29 -16.43 7.82
N PRO A 259 -8.50 -15.87 7.76
CA PRO A 259 -9.18 -15.66 6.48
C PRO A 259 -8.34 -14.82 5.54
N HIS A 260 -8.20 -15.26 4.29
CA HIS A 260 -7.38 -14.55 3.31
C HIS A 260 -7.77 -14.89 1.88
N HIS A 261 -7.41 -14.00 0.95
CA HIS A 261 -7.41 -14.28 -0.48
C HIS A 261 -5.98 -14.24 -1.03
N LYS A 262 -5.66 -15.08 -2.02
CA LYS A 262 -4.42 -15.04 -2.78
C LYS A 262 -4.69 -15.11 -4.27
N PHE A 263 -4.06 -14.21 -5.03
CA PHE A 263 -3.96 -14.30 -6.48
C PHE A 263 -2.71 -15.05 -6.90
N SER A 264 -2.86 -15.84 -7.96
CA SER A 264 -1.75 -16.51 -8.64
C SER A 264 -1.98 -16.64 -10.14
N LEU A 265 -0.91 -16.81 -10.90
CA LEU A 265 -0.95 -17.11 -12.33
C LEU A 265 -0.42 -18.52 -12.55
N LEU A 266 -1.22 -19.35 -13.21
CA LEU A 266 -0.85 -20.70 -13.61
C LEU A 266 -0.46 -20.70 -15.09
N ALA A 267 0.75 -21.16 -15.41
CA ALA A 267 1.19 -21.37 -16.78
C ALA A 267 0.43 -22.56 -17.41
N THR A 268 -0.24 -22.34 -18.54
CA THR A 268 -1.01 -23.39 -19.24
C THR A 268 -0.19 -24.21 -20.22
N LYS A 269 1.05 -23.79 -20.45
CA LYS A 269 2.07 -24.43 -21.28
C LYS A 269 3.44 -23.87 -20.89
N ASP A 270 4.51 -24.43 -21.45
CA ASP A 270 5.85 -23.85 -21.32
C ASP A 270 5.89 -22.41 -21.87
N VAL A 271 6.42 -21.48 -21.07
CA VAL A 271 6.65 -20.08 -21.43
C VAL A 271 8.15 -19.82 -21.47
N ASP A 272 8.67 -19.76 -22.68
CA ASP A 272 10.08 -19.47 -22.95
C ASP A 272 10.28 -18.03 -23.45
N CYS A 273 11.28 -17.35 -22.90
CA CYS A 273 11.83 -16.12 -23.45
C CYS A 273 13.37 -16.22 -23.47
N PRO A 274 13.97 -16.78 -24.55
CA PRO A 274 15.41 -16.99 -24.65
C PRO A 274 16.25 -15.72 -24.50
N ASP A 275 15.73 -14.59 -24.96
CA ASP A 275 16.38 -13.28 -24.83
C ASP A 275 16.56 -12.83 -23.37
N LEU A 276 15.69 -13.31 -22.47
CA LEU A 276 15.78 -13.09 -21.03
C LEU A 276 16.47 -14.26 -20.31
N GLY A 277 16.69 -15.40 -20.99
CA GLY A 277 17.04 -16.66 -20.34
C GLY A 277 15.93 -17.22 -19.44
N LEU A 278 14.67 -16.80 -19.67
CA LEU A 278 13.52 -17.22 -18.88
C LEU A 278 12.91 -18.50 -19.46
N HIS A 279 12.65 -19.47 -18.58
CA HIS A 279 11.77 -20.60 -18.83
C HIS A 279 10.84 -20.76 -17.61
N VAL A 280 9.54 -20.76 -17.86
CA VAL A 280 8.51 -21.14 -16.89
C VAL A 280 7.82 -22.40 -17.41
N GLY A 281 7.82 -23.46 -16.62
CA GLY A 281 7.27 -24.75 -17.05
C GLY A 281 5.74 -24.75 -17.07
N GLU A 282 5.13 -25.58 -17.92
CA GLU A 282 3.70 -25.88 -17.85
C GLU A 282 3.31 -26.31 -16.43
N GLY A 283 2.23 -25.72 -15.90
CA GLY A 283 1.73 -26.00 -14.56
C GLY A 283 2.42 -25.25 -13.43
N GLU A 284 3.47 -24.46 -13.72
CA GLU A 284 4.10 -23.62 -12.72
C GLU A 284 3.16 -22.48 -12.27
N VAL A 285 3.17 -22.18 -10.97
CA VAL A 285 2.31 -21.18 -10.32
C VAL A 285 3.16 -20.03 -9.80
N ILE A 286 2.78 -18.81 -10.17
CA ILE A 286 3.38 -17.57 -9.66
C ILE A 286 2.39 -16.94 -8.69
N GLU A 287 2.72 -16.92 -7.39
CA GLU A 287 1.97 -16.17 -6.37
C GLU A 287 2.52 -14.74 -6.27
N PHE A 288 1.65 -13.72 -6.21
CA PHE A 288 2.10 -12.31 -6.26
C PHE A 288 1.25 -11.31 -5.49
N PHE A 289 0.07 -11.69 -5.00
CA PHE A 289 -0.77 -10.78 -4.23
C PHE A 289 -1.60 -11.58 -3.24
N GLY A 290 -1.46 -11.29 -1.95
CA GLY A 290 -2.29 -11.86 -0.90
C GLY A 290 -3.00 -10.76 -0.15
N SER A 291 -4.09 -11.11 0.52
CA SER A 291 -4.79 -10.23 1.45
C SER A 291 -5.38 -11.04 2.59
N TRP A 292 -4.67 -11.05 3.70
CA TRP A 292 -5.06 -11.60 4.99
C TRP A 292 -5.89 -10.61 5.78
N LYS A 293 -6.88 -11.17 6.48
CA LYS A 293 -7.82 -10.44 7.32
C LYS A 293 -7.43 -10.68 8.77
N TYR A 294 -6.98 -9.61 9.42
CA TYR A 294 -6.42 -9.68 10.77
C TYR A 294 -7.28 -8.93 11.76
N GLY A 295 -7.88 -9.68 12.70
CA GLY A 295 -8.65 -9.11 13.80
C GLY A 295 -7.76 -8.41 14.84
N PRO A 296 -8.40 -7.66 15.78
CA PRO A 296 -7.69 -6.88 16.79
C PRO A 296 -6.67 -7.65 17.63
N ASP A 297 -6.97 -8.91 17.98
CA ASP A 297 -6.05 -9.74 18.77
C ASP A 297 -4.78 -10.08 17.99
N ILE A 298 -4.90 -10.36 16.68
CA ILE A 298 -3.74 -10.63 15.82
C ILE A 298 -2.93 -9.36 15.61
N MET A 299 -3.59 -8.23 15.33
CA MET A 299 -2.91 -6.95 15.17
C MET A 299 -2.12 -6.56 16.41
N LYS A 300 -2.69 -6.74 17.61
CA LYS A 300 -1.98 -6.49 18.86
C LYS A 300 -0.70 -7.33 18.97
N MET A 301 -0.76 -8.61 18.61
CA MET A 301 0.43 -9.48 18.60
C MET A 301 1.47 -9.01 17.58
N GLN A 302 1.04 -8.59 16.37
CA GLN A 302 1.97 -8.05 15.36
C GLN A 302 2.65 -6.78 15.86
N PHE A 303 1.90 -5.87 16.47
CA PHE A 303 2.46 -4.65 17.04
C PHE A 303 3.50 -4.96 18.13
N GLU A 304 3.17 -5.83 19.08
CA GLU A 304 4.10 -6.25 20.13
C GLU A 304 5.39 -6.87 19.55
N GLN A 305 5.27 -7.77 18.56
CA GLN A 305 6.44 -8.43 17.94
C GLN A 305 7.26 -7.51 17.02
N SER A 306 6.63 -6.48 16.46
CA SER A 306 7.33 -5.43 15.71
C SER A 306 8.01 -4.39 16.60
N GLY A 307 7.79 -4.45 17.92
CA GLY A 307 8.33 -3.50 18.89
C GLY A 307 7.51 -2.22 19.02
N MET A 308 6.26 -2.22 18.55
CA MET A 308 5.30 -1.13 18.75
C MET A 308 4.46 -1.34 20.02
N MET A 309 3.93 -0.24 20.54
CA MET A 309 2.93 -0.21 21.59
C MET A 309 1.64 0.42 21.06
N LEU A 310 0.53 -0.31 21.20
CA LEU A 310 -0.80 0.19 20.87
C LEU A 310 -1.20 1.29 21.84
N LYS A 311 -1.48 2.49 21.31
CA LYS A 311 -1.90 3.67 22.07
C LYS A 311 -3.41 3.90 22.00
N GLY A 312 -4.04 3.57 20.86
CA GLY A 312 -5.49 3.71 20.67
C GLY A 312 -5.99 2.89 19.49
N CYS A 313 -7.29 2.56 19.51
CA CYS A 313 -7.94 1.79 18.47
C CYS A 313 -9.37 2.30 18.27
N TRP A 314 -9.79 2.41 17.02
CA TRP A 314 -11.15 2.78 16.63
C TRP A 314 -11.66 1.76 15.62
N ALA A 315 -12.95 1.42 15.70
CA ALA A 315 -13.58 0.46 14.80
C ALA A 315 -14.56 1.19 13.87
N SER A 316 -14.67 0.71 12.64
CA SER A 316 -15.62 1.24 11.67
C SER A 316 -17.06 0.97 12.13
N PRO A 317 -17.99 1.93 11.96
CA PRO A 317 -19.40 1.68 12.24
C PRO A 317 -20.06 0.77 11.19
N LEU A 318 -19.40 0.48 10.07
CA LEU A 318 -19.95 -0.28 8.94
C LEU A 318 -19.48 -1.74 8.88
N GLY A 319 -18.45 -2.12 9.65
CA GLY A 319 -17.85 -3.43 9.50
C GLY A 319 -16.64 -3.68 10.38
N GLU A 320 -15.97 -4.79 10.12
CA GLU A 320 -14.80 -5.26 10.87
C GLU A 320 -13.52 -4.63 10.30
N PHE A 321 -13.46 -3.30 10.27
CA PHE A 321 -12.26 -2.53 9.93
C PHE A 321 -11.86 -1.69 11.14
N CYS A 322 -10.56 -1.64 11.45
CA CYS A 322 -10.06 -0.90 12.61
C CYS A 322 -8.87 -0.02 12.24
N GLU A 323 -8.79 1.14 12.87
CA GLU A 323 -7.63 2.04 12.82
C GLU A 323 -6.89 1.95 14.15
N TYR A 324 -5.57 1.74 14.10
CA TYR A 324 -4.72 1.58 15.26
C TYR A 324 -3.67 2.68 15.28
N ILE A 325 -3.61 3.46 16.36
CA ILE A 325 -2.51 4.39 16.58
C ILE A 325 -1.47 3.74 17.49
N ASN A 326 -0.24 3.70 17.00
CA ASN A 326 0.88 3.02 17.64
C ASN A 326 2.05 3.98 17.86
N ILE A 327 2.88 3.68 18.85
CA ILE A 327 4.15 4.36 19.14
C ILE A 327 5.28 3.33 19.25
N PHE A 328 6.51 3.76 19.04
CA PHE A 328 7.70 2.97 19.40
C PHE A 328 8.20 3.41 20.78
N PRO A 329 8.09 2.58 21.83
CA PRO A 329 8.59 2.95 23.15
C PRO A 329 10.12 3.10 23.16
N THR A 330 10.62 3.90 24.10
CA THR A 330 12.07 4.10 24.35
C THR A 330 12.80 2.82 24.68
#